data_AF-A0ABD7CR25-F1
#
_entry.id   AF-A0ABD7CR25-F1
#
_cell.length_a   1.000
_cell.length_b   1.000
_cell.length_c   1.000
_cell.angle_alpha   90.00
_cell.angle_beta   90.00
_cell.angle_gamma   90.00
#
_symmetry.space_group_name_H-M   'P 1'
#
loop_
_entity.id
_entity.type
_entity.pdbx_description
1 polymer ?
#
loop_
_entity_poly.entity_id
_entity_poly.type
_entity_poly.pdbx_seq_one_letter_code
_entity_poly.pdbx_strand_id
1 'polypeptide(L)' 'METIRKNITLDPKVYEDFCKIAERKGIRMSTWINAKMKEFIEEEQERVIEG' A
#
# COMPACT_ATOMS: atom_id res chain seq x y z
N MET A 1 -16.82 -7.75 1.13
CA MET A 1 -15.89 -7.07 0.20
C MET A 1 -15.03 -8.14 -0.42
N GLU A 2 -15.04 -8.27 -1.74
CA GLU A 2 -14.21 -9.25 -2.43
C GLU A 2 -12.74 -8.86 -2.31
N THR A 3 -11.87 -9.86 -2.12
CA THR A 3 -10.42 -9.64 -2.08
C THR A 3 -9.77 -10.45 -3.18
N ILE A 4 -8.79 -9.85 -3.85
CA ILE A 4 -8.00 -10.51 -4.88
C ILE A 4 -6.58 -10.73 -4.37
N ARG A 5 -5.99 -11.87 -4.70
CA ARG A 5 -4.57 -12.14 -4.43
C ARG A 5 -3.76 -11.75 -5.67
N LYS A 6 -2.71 -10.96 -5.46
CA LYS A 6 -1.75 -10.57 -6.50
C LYS A 6 -0.34 -10.82 -5.99
N ASN A 7 0.52 -11.30 -6.88
CA ASN A 7 1.96 -11.38 -6.63
C ASN A 7 2.58 -10.02 -7.00
N ILE A 8 3.52 -9.56 -6.19
CA ILE A 8 4.23 -8.30 -6.40
C ILE A 8 5.74 -8.54 -6.32
N THR A 9 6.48 -7.75 -7.07
CA THR A 9 7.95 -7.73 -7.02
C THR A 9 8.39 -6.57 -6.14
N LEU A 10 9.22 -6.85 -5.16
CA LEU A 10 9.76 -5.86 -4.23
C LEU A 10 11.28 -6.03 -4.12
N ASP A 11 11.96 -4.94 -3.82
CA ASP A 11 13.34 -5.01 -3.35
C ASP A 11 13.37 -5.78 -2.00
N PRO A 12 14.24 -6.79 -1.85
CA PRO A 12 14.28 -7.60 -0.63
C PRO A 12 14.56 -6.79 0.64
N LYS A 13 15.45 -5.80 0.57
CA LYS A 13 15.82 -4.98 1.73
C LYS A 13 14.68 -4.05 2.13
N VAL A 14 14.01 -3.46 1.14
CA VAL A 14 12.80 -2.64 1.38
C VAL A 14 11.70 -3.47 2.05
N TYR A 15 11.49 -4.71 1.58
CA TYR A 15 10.50 -5.61 2.17
C TYR A 15 10.85 -5.97 3.62
N GLU A 16 12.09 -6.34 3.89
CA GLU A 16 12.54 -6.68 5.25
C GLU A 16 12.39 -5.50 6.23
N ASP A 17 12.83 -4.32 5.82
CA ASP A 17 12.76 -3.14 6.67
C ASP A 17 11.30 -2.70 6.90
N PHE A 18 10.45 -2.81 5.87
CA PHE A 18 9.02 -2.62 6.03
C PHE A 18 8.42 -3.61 7.04
N CYS A 19 8.72 -4.90 6.93
CA CYS A 19 8.21 -5.92 7.84
C CYS A 19 8.57 -5.65 9.30
N LYS A 20 9.83 -5.26 9.59
CA LYS A 20 10.27 -4.90 10.96
C LYS A 20 9.46 -3.73 11.53
N ILE A 21 9.16 -2.73 10.71
CA ILE A 21 8.38 -1.56 11.13
C ILE A 21 6.90 -1.91 11.29
N ALA A 22 6.35 -2.67 10.34
CA ALA A 22 4.95 -3.07 10.32
C ALA A 22 4.61 -3.96 11.53
N GLU A 23 5.48 -4.91 11.87
CA GLU A 23 5.33 -5.77 13.05
C GLU A 23 5.29 -4.95 14.34
N ARG A 24 6.22 -4.00 14.53
CA ARG A 24 6.23 -3.10 15.69
C ARG A 24 4.96 -2.26 15.82
N LYS A 25 4.30 -1.95 14.70
CA LYS A 25 3.06 -1.17 14.65
C LYS A 25 1.80 -2.03 14.60
N GLY A 26 1.91 -3.36 14.57
CA GLY A 26 0.77 -4.27 14.39
C GLY A 26 0.06 -4.14 13.04
N ILE A 27 0.78 -3.69 12.00
CA ILE A 27 0.22 -3.42 10.67
C ILE A 27 0.45 -4.63 9.76
N ARG A 28 -0.58 -5.03 9.02
CA ARG A 28 -0.46 -6.02 7.93
C ARG A 28 -0.07 -5.33 6.63
N MET A 29 0.89 -5.92 5.91
CA MET A 29 1.35 -5.39 4.61
C MET A 29 0.19 -5.18 3.62
N SER A 30 -0.72 -6.15 3.50
CA SER A 30 -1.88 -6.05 2.60
C SER A 30 -2.78 -4.86 2.94
N THR A 31 -2.96 -4.57 4.23
CA THR A 31 -3.76 -3.42 4.69
C THR A 31 -3.08 -2.12 4.33
N TRP A 32 -1.77 -2.04 4.55
CA TRP A 32 -0.97 -0.85 4.23
C TRP A 32 -0.93 -0.57 2.72
N ILE A 33 -0.69 -1.60 1.90
CA ILE A 33 -0.69 -1.48 0.43
C ILE A 33 -2.06 -1.00 -0.06
N ASN A 34 -3.15 -1.57 0.46
CA ASN A 34 -4.50 -1.15 0.07
C ASN A 34 -4.79 0.31 0.44
N ALA A 35 -4.32 0.78 1.61
CA ALA A 35 -4.44 2.19 1.99
C ALA A 35 -3.64 3.09 1.03
N LYS A 36 -2.40 2.73 0.70
CA LYS A 36 -1.59 3.48 -0.27
C LYS A 36 -2.16 3.52 -1.67
N MET A 37 -2.77 2.42 -2.14
CA MET A 37 -3.47 2.42 -3.42
C MET A 37 -4.67 3.38 -3.42
N LYS A 38 -5.43 3.46 -2.32
CA LYS A 38 -6.55 4.39 -2.19
C LYS A 38 -6.10 5.85 -2.15
N GLU A 39 -5.12 6.16 -1.29
CA GLU A 39 -4.53 7.50 -1.18
C GLU A 39 -4.06 7.99 -2.56
N PHE A 40 -3.36 7.14 -3.32
CA PHE A 40 -2.91 7.48 -4.67
C PHE A 40 -4.07 7.73 -5.65
N ILE A 41 -5.13 6.92 -5.61
CA ILE A 41 -6.31 7.12 -6.48
C ILE A 41 -7.04 8.42 -6.14
N GLU A 42 -7.21 8.71 -4.86
CA GLU A 42 -7.89 9.92 -4.37
C GLU A 42 -7.10 11.18 -4.79
N GLU A 43 -5.77 11.18 -4.59
CA GLU A 43 -4.90 12.28 -5.02
C GLU A 43 -4.98 12.56 -6.53
N GLU A 44 -5.01 11.51 -7.36
CA GLU A 44 -5.12 11.68 -8.81
C GLU A 44 -6.52 12.12 -9.26
N GLN A 45 -7.57 11.68 -8.58
CA GLN A 45 -8.94 12.13 -8.87
C GLN A 45 -9.13 13.61 -8.51
N GLU A 46 -8.59 14.06 -7.38
CA GLU A 46 -8.62 15.47 -6.99
C GLU A 46 -7.89 16.35 -8.00
N ARG A 47 -6.71 15.93 -8.48
CA ARG A 47 -5.93 16.65 -9.50
C ARG A 47 -6.65 16.79 -10.84
N VAL A 48 -7.43 15.79 -11.24
CA VAL A 48 -8.22 15.83 -12.49
C VAL A 48 -9.41 16.79 -12.39
N ILE A 49 -9.94 17.04 -11.18
CA ILE A 49 -11.05 17.97 -10.97
C ILE A 49 -10.58 19.44 -10.98
N GLU A 50 -9.34 19.70 -10.59
CA GLU A 50 -8.74 21.04 -10.61
C GLU A 50 -8.11 21.45 -11.97
N GLY A 51 -8.05 20.52 -12.94
CA GLY A 51 -7.41 20.70 -14.26
C GLY A 51 -8.34 21.07 -15.41
#